data_AF-A0AAU4TA73-F1
#
_entry.id   AF-A0AAU4TA73-F1
#
_cell.length_a   1.000
_cell.length_b   1.000
_cell.length_c   1.000
_cell.angle_alpha   90.00
_cell.angle_beta   90.00
_cell.angle_gamma   90.00
#
_symmetry.space_group_name_H-M   'P 1'
#
loop_
_entity.id
_entity.type
_entity.pdbx_description
1 polymer ?
#
loop_
_entity_poly.entity_id
_entity_poly.type
_entity_poly.pdbx_seq_one_letter_code
_entity_poly.pdbx_strand_id
1 'polypeptide(L)' 'MSAPEPNRHARAFQGELLYWVAFDTPQRDSDGDGPYRRAQIWGRYLRATPEPEAEGP' A
#
# COMPACT_ATOMS: atom_id res chain seq x y z
N MET A 1 -0.95 9.37 -8.84
CA MET A 1 -1.36 8.46 -7.76
C MET A 1 -2.80 8.81 -7.37
N SER A 2 -3.67 7.82 -7.20
CA SER A 2 -5.03 8.07 -6.69
C SER A 2 -4.98 8.40 -5.20
N ALA A 3 -5.93 9.19 -4.71
CA ALA A 3 -6.09 9.40 -3.28
C ALA A 3 -6.44 8.07 -2.57
N PRO A 4 -6.01 7.88 -1.32
CA PRO A 4 -6.44 6.72 -0.53
C PRO A 4 -7.96 6.69 -0.34
N GLU A 5 -8.52 5.49 -0.32
CA GLU A 5 -9.97 5.27 -0.26
C GLU A 5 -10.39 4.76 1.14
N PRO A 6 -11.61 5.06 1.63
CA PRO A 6 -12.10 4.47 2.88
C PRO A 6 -12.19 2.94 2.80
N ASN A 7 -11.63 2.24 3.78
CA ASN A 7 -11.73 0.80 3.89
C ASN A 7 -13.09 0.39 4.47
N ARG A 8 -13.97 -0.15 3.62
CA ARG A 8 -15.33 -0.59 4.01
C ARG A 8 -15.41 -2.06 4.42
N HIS A 9 -14.28 -2.78 4.47
CA HIS A 9 -14.29 -4.18 4.87
C HIS A 9 -14.77 -4.33 6.32
N ALA A 10 -15.56 -5.36 6.62
CA ALA A 10 -16.08 -5.62 7.97
C ALA A 10 -15.02 -5.85 9.08
N ARG A 11 -13.73 -5.94 8.70
CA ARG A 11 -12.58 -6.15 9.60
C ARG A 11 -11.63 -4.96 9.59
N ALA A 12 -12.03 -3.87 8.92
CA ALA A 12 -11.31 -2.63 8.91
C ALA A 12 -11.45 -1.92 10.26
N PHE A 13 -10.40 -1.22 10.67
CA PHE A 13 -10.53 -0.29 11.79
C PHE A 13 -11.30 0.96 11.37
N GLN A 14 -11.88 1.66 12.35
CA GLN A 14 -12.61 2.90 12.08
C GLN A 14 -11.67 3.94 11.45
N GLY A 15 -12.07 4.48 10.29
CA GLY A 15 -11.26 5.47 9.56
C GLY A 15 -10.06 4.88 8.82
N GLU A 16 -9.91 3.55 8.76
CA GLU A 16 -8.83 2.92 8.01
C GLU A 16 -8.96 3.18 6.50
N LEU A 17 -7.82 3.37 5.85
CA LEU A 17 -7.73 3.68 4.42
C LEU A 17 -7.12 2.51 3.63
N LEU A 18 -7.50 2.40 2.37
CA LEU A 18 -6.93 1.55 1.33
C LEU A 18 -6.06 2.40 0.42
N TYR A 19 -4.88 1.88 0.09
CA TYR A 19 -3.90 2.55 -0.75
C TYR A 19 -3.65 1.70 -2.00
N TRP A 20 -3.74 2.31 -3.17
CA TRP A 20 -3.24 1.70 -4.40
C TRP A 20 -1.72 1.79 -4.43
N VAL A 21 -1.06 0.66 -4.21
CA VAL A 21 0.40 0.55 -4.23
C VAL A 21 0.83 -0.01 -5.57
N ALA A 22 1.78 0.65 -6.23
CA ALA A 22 2.45 0.14 -7.42
C ALA A 22 3.76 -0.56 -7.01
N PHE A 23 4.09 -1.66 -7.69
CA PHE A 23 5.31 -2.40 -7.47
C PHE A 23 6.24 -2.25 -8.67
N ASP A 24 7.53 -2.01 -8.42
CA ASP A 24 8.54 -1.94 -9.49
C ASP A 24 8.72 -3.31 -10.15
N THR A 25 8.65 -4.38 -9.35
CA THR A 25 8.61 -5.77 -9.83
C THR A 25 7.23 -6.38 -9.54
N PRO A 26 6.56 -7.01 -10.53
CA PRO A 26 5.28 -7.66 -10.30
C PRO A 26 5.33 -8.72 -9.19
N GLN A 27 4.34 -8.73 -8.28
CA GLN A 27 4.30 -9.63 -7.12
C GLN A 27 3.14 -10.61 -7.17
N ARG A 28 3.29 -11.79 -6.56
CA ARG A 28 2.20 -12.75 -6.34
C ARG A 28 1.56 -12.51 -4.98
N ASP A 29 0.27 -12.82 -4.85
CA ASP A 29 -0.39 -12.84 -3.54
C ASP A 29 -0.13 -14.15 -2.78
N SER A 30 -0.75 -14.30 -1.61
CA SER A 30 -0.57 -15.46 -0.73
C SER A 30 -1.12 -16.77 -1.30
N ASP A 31 -2.07 -16.71 -2.23
CA ASP A 31 -2.62 -17.88 -2.91
C ASP A 31 -1.77 -18.25 -4.15
N GLY A 32 -0.76 -17.44 -4.46
CA GLY A 32 0.13 -17.61 -5.60
C GLY A 32 -0.38 -16.96 -6.89
N ASP A 33 -1.50 -16.24 -6.83
CA ASP A 33 -2.10 -15.57 -7.99
C ASP A 33 -1.30 -14.33 -8.40
N GLY A 34 -1.42 -13.95 -9.67
CA GLY A 34 -0.70 -12.83 -10.29
C GLY A 34 0.30 -13.28 -11.38
N PRO A 35 1.40 -12.52 -11.64
CA PRO A 35 1.91 -11.43 -10.81
C PRO A 35 1.27 -10.07 -11.12
N TYR A 36 0.95 -9.32 -10.07
CA TYR A 36 0.29 -8.02 -10.13
C TYR A 36 1.30 -6.88 -10.10
N ARG A 37 1.04 -5.84 -10.92
CA ARG A 37 1.82 -4.59 -10.92
C ARG A 37 1.33 -3.56 -9.88
N ARG A 38 0.12 -3.76 -9.36
CA ARG A 38 -0.49 -2.91 -8.33
C ARG A 38 -1.53 -3.68 -7.53
N ALA A 39 -1.73 -3.29 -6.28
CA ALA A 39 -2.76 -3.85 -5.42
C ALA A 39 -3.31 -2.78 -4.44
N GLN A 40 -4.52 -3.03 -3.92
CA GLN A 40 -5.04 -2.26 -2.78
C GLN A 40 -4.50 -2.87 -1.49
N ILE A 41 -3.76 -2.07 -0.73
CA ILE A 41 -3.17 -2.47 0.54
C ILE A 41 -3.79 -1.63 1.65
N TRP A 42 -4.10 -2.27 2.77
CA TRP A 42 -4.66 -1.59 3.93
C TRP A 42 -3.57 -0.76 4.59
N GLY A 43 -3.91 0.46 5.01
CA GLY A 43 -2.93 1.41 5.56
C GLY A 43 -2.08 0.84 6.69
N ARG A 44 -2.65 -0.03 7.54
CA ARG A 44 -1.93 -0.66 8.65
C ARG A 44 -0.77 -1.57 8.24
N TYR A 45 -0.70 -2.01 6.99
CA TYR A 45 0.40 -2.83 6.47
C TYR A 45 1.46 -2.00 5.75
N LEU A 46 1.26 -0.69 5.62
CA LEU A 46 2.22 0.23 5.03
C LEU A 46 2.99 0.97 6.12
N ARG A 47 4.24 1.32 5.80
CA ARG A 47 5.06 2.22 6.61
C ARG A 47 5.62 3.28 5.67
N ALA A 48 5.63 4.53 6.13
CA ALA A 48 6.34 5.58 5.42
C ALA A 48 7.82 5.22 5.38
N THR A 49 8.42 5.27 4.18
CA THR A 49 9.87 5.30 4.10
C THR A 49 10.30 6.63 4.71
N PRO A 50 11.24 6.64 5.68
CA PRO A 50 11.83 7.89 6.11
C PRO A 50 12.37 8.61 4.88
N GLU A 51 12.14 9.91 4.78
CA GLU A 51 12.78 10.71 3.75
C GLU A 51 14.30 10.50 3.88
N PRO A 52 15.03 10.34 2.77
CA PRO A 52 16.49 10.33 2.85
C PRO A 52 16.90 11.60 3.58
N GLU A 53 17.69 11.47 4.65
CA GLU A 53 18.30 12.61 5.33
C GLU A 53 18.88 13.49 4.23
N ALA A 54 18.35 14.71 4.09
CA ALA A 54 18.88 15.65 3.12
C ALA A 54 20.37 15.77 3.45
N GLU A 55 21.24 15.23 2.59
CA GLU A 55 22.68 15.47 2.69
C GLU A 55 22.81 17.00 2.68
N GLY A 56 23.16 17.54 3.85
CA GLY A 56 23.35 18.97 4.04
C GLY A 56 24.42 19.50 3.09
N PRO A 57 24.38 20.81 2.77
CA PRO A 57 25.26 21.42 1.78
C PRO A 57 26.75 21.25 2.08
#